data_AF-A0A8S9LQH3-F1
#
_entry.id   AF-A0A8S9LQH3-F1
#
_cell.length_a   1.000
_cell.length_b   1.000
_cell.length_c   1.000
_cell.angle_alpha   90.00
_cell.angle_beta   90.00
_cell.angle_gamma   90.00
#
_symmetry.space_group_name_H-M   'P 1'
#
loop_
_entity.id
_entity.type
_entity.pdbx_description
1 polymer ?
#
loop_
_entity_poly.entity_id
_entity_poly.type
_entity_poly.pdbx_seq_one_letter_code
_entity_poly.pdbx_strand_id
1 'polypeptide(L)'
;MSNLSSLRTLRLRHNKRLQDVKVMKELQLLEHLEVVTIQIGSILVADQLVNAYREANAIQEISIRFVEEESILTLPGMAVLSTLEMYKSKMVEINVKRSTSSLNKGPTTPSFPNLFTVRLVFCRGLKDLTWLLFAPNLKLNSIYWSPLPFPLLRIFRIDSCPNLRKLPFDSKSGSSISGEDQLVMHNEEQDWIDKVEWEDEATKERFLRSIIPSH
;
A
#
# COMPACT_ATOMS: atom_id res chain seq x y z
N MET A 1 32.67 3.40 -0.92
CA MET A 1 31.56 2.79 -0.14
C MET A 1 31.88 2.59 1.35
N SER A 2 33.13 2.73 1.81
CA SER A 2 33.50 2.61 3.24
C SER A 2 32.88 3.66 4.17
N ASN A 3 32.38 4.78 3.65
CA ASN A 3 31.76 5.86 4.44
C ASN A 3 30.26 5.68 4.71
N LEU A 4 29.61 4.63 4.20
CA LEU A 4 28.16 4.42 4.34
C LEU A 4 27.78 3.19 5.17
N SER A 5 28.75 2.50 5.78
CA SER A 5 28.47 1.32 6.62
C SER A 5 27.64 1.66 7.86
N SER A 6 27.71 2.89 8.37
CA SER A 6 26.89 3.36 9.48
C SER A 6 25.49 3.85 9.07
N LEU A 7 25.15 3.81 7.77
CA LEU A 7 23.89 4.32 7.27
C LEU A 7 22.73 3.44 7.73
N ARG A 8 21.78 4.04 8.47
CA ARG A 8 20.56 3.37 8.95
C ARG A 8 19.32 3.76 8.15
N THR A 9 19.35 4.90 7.47
CA THR A 9 18.20 5.40 6.70
C THR A 9 18.62 5.68 5.26
N LEU A 10 17.92 5.07 4.32
CA LEU A 10 18.14 5.24 2.90
C LEU A 10 16.84 5.68 2.22
N ARG A 11 16.87 6.86 1.59
CA ARG A 11 15.70 7.41 0.88
C ARG A 11 15.96 7.46 -0.62
N LEU A 12 15.28 6.59 -1.36
CA LEU A 12 15.45 6.44 -2.80
C LEU A 12 14.30 7.04 -3.62
N ARG A 13 13.48 7.93 -3.04
CA ARG A 13 12.40 8.61 -3.79
C ARG A 13 12.94 9.48 -4.93
N HIS A 14 12.22 9.52 -6.04
CA HIS A 14 12.53 10.32 -7.23
C HIS A 14 13.89 10.05 -7.90
N ASN A 15 14.49 8.88 -7.67
CA ASN A 15 15.78 8.54 -8.27
C ASN A 15 15.63 7.88 -9.64
N LYS A 16 15.80 8.67 -10.71
CA LYS A 16 15.84 8.17 -12.10
C LYS A 16 16.95 7.16 -12.38
N ARG A 17 17.95 7.08 -11.50
CA ARG A 17 19.13 6.20 -11.62
C ARG A 17 18.95 4.79 -11.05
N LEU A 18 17.80 4.46 -10.46
CA LEU A 18 17.53 3.11 -9.90
C LEU A 18 17.42 1.99 -10.93
N GLN A 19 17.49 2.32 -12.23
CA GLN A 19 17.60 1.33 -13.30
C GLN A 19 19.07 0.89 -13.52
N ASP A 20 20.04 1.57 -12.91
CA ASP A 20 21.45 1.22 -13.01
C ASP A 20 21.79 0.03 -12.10
N VAL A 21 22.10 -1.10 -12.73
CA VAL A 21 22.50 -2.35 -12.06
C VAL A 21 23.70 -2.12 -11.12
N LYS A 22 24.60 -1.19 -11.44
CA LYS A 22 25.74 -0.87 -10.59
C LYS A 22 25.31 -0.23 -9.27
N VAL A 23 24.37 0.72 -9.34
CA VAL A 23 23.78 1.36 -8.15
C VAL A 23 23.09 0.31 -7.29
N MET A 24 22.36 -0.62 -7.91
CA MET A 24 21.67 -1.71 -7.18
C MET A 24 22.64 -2.63 -6.43
N LYS A 25 23.78 -3.00 -7.03
CA LYS A 25 24.81 -3.81 -6.36
C LYS A 25 25.45 -3.08 -5.19
N GLU A 26 25.72 -1.79 -5.35
CA GLU A 26 26.27 -0.95 -4.29
C GLU A 26 25.29 -0.83 -3.10
N LEU A 27 24.01 -0.64 -3.41
CA LEU A 27 22.93 -0.55 -2.45
C LEU A 27 22.71 -1.83 -1.61
N GLN A 28 23.03 -3.00 -2.17
CA GLN A 28 22.97 -4.29 -1.47
C GLN A 28 24.09 -4.48 -0.43
N LEU A 29 25.14 -3.66 -0.45
CA LEU A 29 26.23 -3.72 0.54
C LEU A 29 25.88 -3.01 1.86
N LEU A 30 24.70 -2.38 1.95
CA LEU A 30 24.26 -1.63 3.12
C LEU A 30 23.48 -2.53 4.08
N GLU A 31 24.20 -3.19 4.99
CA GLU A 31 23.66 -4.24 5.86
C GLU A 31 22.91 -3.73 7.11
N HIS A 32 23.11 -2.47 7.49
CA HIS A 32 22.59 -1.90 8.74
C HIS A 32 21.39 -0.96 8.55
N LEU A 33 20.71 -1.08 7.42
CA LEU A 33 19.53 -0.26 7.11
C LEU A 33 18.34 -0.67 7.97
N GLU A 34 17.78 0.32 8.66
CA GLU A 34 16.56 0.19 9.46
C GLU A 34 15.35 0.79 8.75
N VAL A 35 15.58 1.81 7.91
CA VAL A 35 14.52 2.53 7.20
C VAL A 35 14.91 2.73 5.74
N VAL A 36 14.12 2.18 4.83
CA VAL A 36 14.27 2.32 3.39
C VAL A 36 12.97 2.82 2.78
N THR A 37 13.05 3.87 1.96
CA THR A 37 11.94 4.31 1.10
C THR A 37 12.31 4.07 -0.35
N ILE A 38 11.50 3.32 -1.10
CA ILE A 38 11.79 2.98 -2.50
C ILE A 38 10.79 3.61 -3.46
N GLN A 39 11.28 4.00 -4.64
CA GLN A 39 10.41 4.35 -5.77
C GLN A 39 10.51 3.29 -6.86
N ILE A 40 9.36 2.79 -7.30
CA ILE A 40 9.20 1.83 -8.39
C ILE A 40 8.69 2.60 -9.61
N GLY A 41 9.54 2.67 -10.65
CA GLY A 41 9.17 3.23 -11.96
C GLY A 41 8.94 2.19 -13.05
N SER A 42 9.33 0.94 -12.80
CA SER A 42 9.10 -0.22 -13.67
C SER A 42 9.14 -1.49 -12.85
N ILE A 43 8.50 -2.55 -13.34
CA ILE A 43 8.44 -3.81 -12.59
C ILE A 43 9.82 -4.48 -12.45
N LEU A 44 10.71 -4.30 -13.42
CA LEU A 44 12.08 -4.82 -13.40
C LEU A 44 12.90 -4.34 -12.19
N VAL A 45 12.66 -3.09 -11.76
CA VAL A 45 13.33 -2.49 -10.60
C VAL A 45 12.63 -2.88 -9.30
N ALA A 46 11.31 -3.12 -9.35
CA ALA A 46 10.53 -3.49 -8.18
C ALA A 46 11.05 -4.76 -7.52
N ASP A 47 11.19 -5.84 -8.28
CA ASP A 47 11.63 -7.13 -7.74
C ASP A 47 13.03 -7.04 -7.15
N GLN A 48 13.93 -6.28 -7.78
CA GLN A 48 15.29 -6.11 -7.29
C GLN A 48 15.32 -5.36 -5.95
N LEU A 49 14.61 -4.23 -5.85
CA LEU A 49 14.57 -3.42 -4.61
C LEU A 49 13.85 -4.17 -3.48
N VAL A 50 12.70 -4.77 -3.78
CA VAL A 50 11.93 -5.52 -2.78
C VAL A 50 12.76 -6.69 -2.27
N ASN A 51 13.41 -7.48 -3.15
CA ASN A 51 14.23 -8.60 -2.70
C ASN A 51 15.53 -8.17 -2.00
N ALA A 52 16.13 -7.03 -2.38
CA ALA A 52 17.33 -6.53 -1.73
C ALA A 52 17.09 -6.18 -0.24
N TYR A 53 15.91 -5.67 0.09
CA TYR A 53 15.63 -5.13 1.42
C TYR A 53 14.58 -5.90 2.23
N ARG A 54 14.03 -7.00 1.69
CA ARG A 54 13.03 -7.80 2.41
C ARG A 54 13.57 -8.47 3.67
N GLU A 55 14.79 -9.00 3.63
CA GLU A 55 15.37 -9.77 4.75
C GLU A 55 15.72 -8.85 5.92
N ALA A 56 16.16 -7.63 5.62
CA ALA A 56 16.37 -6.58 6.61
C ALA A 56 15.05 -6.04 7.19
N ASN A 57 13.89 -6.36 6.57
CA ASN A 57 12.58 -5.83 6.92
C ASN A 57 12.64 -4.31 7.16
N ALA A 58 13.26 -3.59 6.23
CA ALA A 58 13.57 -2.16 6.37
C ALA A 58 12.70 -1.26 5.48
N ILE A 59 11.93 -1.84 4.55
CA ILE A 59 11.12 -1.07 3.59
C ILE A 59 9.91 -0.45 4.30
N GLN A 60 10.04 0.83 4.66
CA GLN A 60 8.99 1.59 5.35
C GLN A 60 8.00 2.24 4.38
N GLU A 61 8.45 2.57 3.16
CA GLU A 61 7.64 3.25 2.14
C GLU A 61 7.91 2.70 0.75
N ILE A 62 6.84 2.44 -0.01
CA ILE A 62 6.88 2.10 -1.43
C ILE A 62 6.07 3.15 -2.21
N SER A 63 6.73 3.81 -3.17
CA SER A 63 6.07 4.74 -4.09
C SER A 63 6.15 4.21 -5.52
N ILE A 64 5.03 3.87 -6.13
CA ILE A 64 4.94 3.38 -7.51
C ILE A 64 4.52 4.54 -8.40
N ARG A 65 5.34 4.94 -9.36
CA ARG A 65 5.07 6.13 -10.18
C ARG A 65 5.37 5.88 -11.65
N PHE A 66 4.45 6.27 -12.52
CA PHE A 66 4.67 6.29 -13.98
C PHE A 66 4.96 4.89 -14.59
N VAL A 67 4.39 3.83 -14.02
CA VAL A 67 4.43 2.50 -14.65
C VAL A 67 3.46 2.50 -15.82
N GLU A 68 3.96 2.45 -17.04
CA GLU A 68 3.16 2.58 -18.26
C GLU A 68 2.73 1.23 -18.86
N GLU A 69 3.40 0.15 -18.44
CA GLU A 69 3.09 -1.22 -18.76
C GLU A 69 2.05 -1.83 -17.81
N GLU A 70 1.24 -2.75 -18.34
CA GLU A 70 0.46 -3.65 -17.49
C GLU A 70 1.42 -4.60 -16.77
N SER A 71 1.32 -4.65 -15.44
CA SER A 71 2.26 -5.40 -14.61
C SER A 71 1.61 -5.82 -13.30
N ILE A 72 2.19 -6.85 -12.69
CA ILE A 72 1.76 -7.40 -11.40
C ILE A 72 2.94 -7.27 -10.45
N LEU A 73 2.72 -6.63 -9.30
CA LEU A 73 3.73 -6.54 -8.25
C LEU A 73 3.44 -7.57 -7.17
N THR A 74 4.43 -8.39 -6.81
CA THR A 74 4.31 -9.31 -5.69
C THR A 74 5.13 -8.82 -4.50
N LEU A 75 4.44 -8.50 -3.41
CA LEU A 75 5.05 -8.04 -2.17
C LEU A 75 5.15 -9.20 -1.16
N PRO A 76 6.31 -9.39 -0.49
CA PRO A 76 6.37 -10.24 0.70
C PRO A 76 5.63 -9.59 1.86
N GLY A 77 5.43 -10.34 2.95
CA GLY A 77 5.06 -9.72 4.22
C GLY A 77 6.15 -8.74 4.66
N MET A 78 5.77 -7.49 4.94
CA MET A 78 6.67 -6.41 5.34
C MET A 78 6.14 -5.77 6.61
N ALA A 79 6.75 -6.09 7.75
CA ALA A 79 6.25 -5.68 9.05
C ALA A 79 6.38 -4.17 9.26
N VAL A 80 7.40 -3.53 8.68
CA VAL A 80 7.63 -2.08 8.85
C VAL A 80 7.00 -1.21 7.75
N LEU A 81 6.40 -1.82 6.71
CA LEU A 81 5.77 -1.05 5.64
C LEU A 81 4.63 -0.23 6.24
N SER A 82 4.74 1.09 6.12
CA SER A 82 3.81 2.06 6.71
C SER A 82 3.01 2.82 5.65
N THR A 83 3.61 2.97 4.46
CA THR A 83 3.10 3.80 3.38
C THR A 83 3.25 3.09 2.04
N LEU A 84 2.14 2.99 1.30
CA LEU A 84 2.12 2.56 -0.10
C LEU A 84 1.42 3.63 -0.94
N GLU A 85 2.15 4.25 -1.86
CA GLU A 85 1.61 5.21 -2.80
C GLU A 85 1.71 4.69 -4.23
N MET A 86 0.69 4.95 -5.04
CA MET A 86 0.69 4.71 -6.47
C MET A 86 0.16 5.95 -7.20
N TYR A 87 0.94 6.44 -8.16
CA TYR A 87 0.60 7.60 -8.97
C TYR A 87 0.80 7.31 -10.45
N LYS A 88 -0.24 7.55 -11.26
CA LYS A 88 -0.21 7.42 -12.73
C LYS A 88 0.41 6.08 -13.16
N SER A 89 -0.31 5.00 -12.90
CA SER A 89 0.18 3.62 -13.09
C SER A 89 -0.82 2.76 -13.85
N LYS A 90 -0.33 1.90 -14.75
CA LYS A 90 -1.09 0.82 -15.41
C LYS A 90 -0.90 -0.55 -14.74
N MET A 91 -0.25 -0.59 -13.58
CA MET A 91 -0.17 -1.81 -12.77
C MET A 91 -1.57 -2.37 -12.50
N VAL A 92 -1.74 -3.66 -12.75
CA VAL A 92 -3.04 -4.34 -12.77
C VAL A 92 -3.38 -4.94 -11.42
N GLU A 93 -2.36 -5.39 -10.69
CA GLU A 93 -2.54 -6.13 -9.45
C GLU A 93 -1.34 -5.98 -8.51
N ILE A 94 -1.62 -5.96 -7.21
CA ILE A 94 -0.63 -6.13 -6.15
C ILE A 94 -0.97 -7.43 -5.42
N ASN A 95 -0.06 -8.39 -5.51
CA ASN A 95 -0.15 -9.68 -4.85
C ASN A 95 0.68 -9.71 -3.57
N VAL A 96 0.28 -10.56 -2.64
CA VAL A 96 0.98 -10.76 -1.37
C VAL A 96 1.49 -12.19 -1.29
N LYS A 97 2.81 -12.33 -1.28
CA LYS A 97 3.46 -13.63 -1.13
C LYS A 97 3.32 -14.10 0.32
N ARG A 98 2.52 -15.14 0.52
CA ARG A 98 2.45 -15.82 1.82
C ARG A 98 3.60 -16.82 1.94
N SER A 99 4.34 -16.73 3.04
CA SER A 99 5.12 -17.87 3.49
C SER A 99 4.11 -18.91 3.99
N THR A 100 3.91 -20.00 3.23
CA THR A 100 3.12 -21.13 3.69
C THR A 100 3.88 -21.78 4.84
N SER A 101 3.59 -21.39 6.08
CA SER A 101 3.92 -22.25 7.21
C SER A 101 3.09 -23.52 7.03
N SER A 102 3.79 -24.62 6.77
CA SER A 102 3.26 -25.99 6.75
C SER A 102 2.24 -26.21 7.88
N LEU A 103 1.11 -26.84 7.52
CA LEU A 103 0.09 -27.44 8.38
C LEU A 103 -0.08 -26.86 9.81
N ASN A 104 -1.25 -26.28 10.01
CA ASN A 104 -1.98 -26.16 11.28
C ASN A 104 -1.53 -25.07 12.29
N LYS A 105 -2.54 -24.26 12.64
CA LYS A 105 -2.75 -23.46 13.88
C LYS A 105 -2.36 -21.98 13.85
N GLY A 106 -3.39 -21.14 13.86
CA GLY A 106 -3.33 -19.75 14.33
C GLY A 106 -4.01 -18.76 13.37
N PRO A 107 -4.52 -17.62 13.88
CA PRO A 107 -4.85 -16.49 13.01
C PRO A 107 -3.59 -16.09 12.27
N THR A 108 -3.63 -16.15 10.94
CA THR A 108 -2.50 -15.85 10.06
C THR A 108 -1.89 -14.50 10.45
N THR A 109 -0.59 -14.47 10.73
CA THR A 109 0.10 -13.22 11.03
C THR A 109 -0.14 -12.22 9.89
N PRO A 110 -0.52 -10.97 10.19
CA PRO A 110 -0.81 -10.00 9.15
C PRO A 110 0.45 -9.70 8.34
N SER A 111 0.31 -9.56 7.01
CA SER A 111 1.45 -9.30 6.13
C SER A 111 1.96 -7.86 6.23
N PHE A 112 1.08 -6.91 6.59
CA PHE A 112 1.42 -5.48 6.70
C PHE A 112 0.87 -4.88 8.00
N PRO A 113 1.35 -5.32 9.17
CA PRO A 113 0.83 -4.90 10.47
C PRO A 113 0.92 -3.38 10.68
N ASN A 114 1.90 -2.69 10.09
CA ASN A 114 2.10 -1.25 10.27
C ASN A 114 1.62 -0.39 9.09
N LEU A 115 0.98 -0.96 8.06
CA LEU A 115 0.51 -0.18 6.93
C LEU A 115 -0.70 0.66 7.37
N PHE A 116 -0.58 1.99 7.30
CA PHE A 116 -1.64 2.93 7.67
C PHE A 116 -1.88 4.01 6.61
N THR A 117 -0.99 4.18 5.62
CA THR A 117 -1.18 5.07 4.48
C THR A 117 -1.22 4.29 3.18
N VAL A 118 -2.34 4.41 2.45
CA VAL A 118 -2.48 3.95 1.06
C VAL A 118 -3.05 5.09 0.24
N ARG A 119 -2.30 5.53 -0.78
CA ARG A 119 -2.75 6.57 -1.72
C ARG A 119 -2.65 6.04 -3.15
N LEU A 120 -3.77 6.01 -3.86
CA LEU A 120 -3.87 5.56 -5.24
C LEU A 120 -4.46 6.69 -6.07
N VAL A 121 -3.69 7.22 -7.02
CA VAL A 121 -4.05 8.40 -7.79
C VAL A 121 -3.74 8.15 -9.28
N PHE A 122 -4.71 8.33 -10.16
CA PHE A 122 -4.61 8.04 -11.59
C PHE A 122 -4.16 6.59 -11.91
N CYS A 123 -4.63 5.60 -11.15
CA CYS A 123 -4.30 4.18 -11.36
C CYS A 123 -5.30 3.55 -12.33
N ARG A 124 -4.89 3.37 -13.58
CA ARG A 124 -5.79 2.90 -14.65
C ARG A 124 -5.81 1.38 -14.82
N GLY A 125 -4.84 0.65 -14.29
CA GLY A 125 -4.79 -0.82 -14.40
C GLY A 125 -5.46 -1.55 -13.24
N LEU A 126 -5.37 -1.00 -12.04
CA LEU A 126 -5.63 -1.71 -10.78
C LEU A 126 -7.12 -2.03 -10.61
N LYS A 127 -7.45 -3.30 -10.35
CA LYS A 127 -8.84 -3.79 -10.25
C LYS A 127 -9.27 -4.20 -8.85
N ASP A 128 -8.32 -4.67 -8.04
CA ASP A 128 -8.60 -5.35 -6.78
C ASP A 128 -7.66 -4.86 -5.66
N LEU A 129 -8.27 -4.45 -4.54
CA LEU A 129 -7.57 -4.02 -3.33
C LEU A 129 -7.79 -4.95 -2.12
N THR A 130 -8.37 -6.13 -2.32
CA THR A 130 -8.63 -7.11 -1.25
C THR A 130 -7.37 -7.61 -0.56
N TRP A 131 -6.19 -7.48 -1.18
CA TRP A 131 -4.91 -7.75 -0.52
C TRP A 131 -4.67 -6.87 0.71
N LEU A 132 -5.34 -5.71 0.82
CA LEU A 132 -5.30 -4.86 2.02
C LEU A 132 -5.99 -5.50 3.23
N LEU A 133 -6.72 -6.61 3.06
CA LEU A 133 -7.19 -7.44 4.17
C LEU A 133 -6.04 -8.05 4.98
N PHE A 134 -4.79 -7.98 4.50
CA PHE A 134 -3.59 -8.35 5.25
C PHE A 134 -2.95 -7.17 6.00
N ALA A 135 -3.57 -5.98 5.97
CA ALA A 135 -3.16 -4.77 6.68
C ALA A 135 -4.18 -4.41 7.78
N PRO A 136 -3.97 -4.87 9.04
CA PRO A 136 -4.96 -4.71 10.12
C PRO A 136 -5.13 -3.25 10.56
N ASN A 137 -4.10 -2.42 10.40
CA ASN A 137 -4.18 -0.99 10.68
C ASN A 137 -4.98 -0.21 9.61
N LEU A 138 -5.18 -0.79 8.43
CA LEU A 138 -6.14 -0.28 7.45
C LEU A 138 -7.53 -0.86 7.65
N LYS A 139 -7.66 -2.06 8.22
CA LYS A 139 -8.97 -2.60 8.58
C LYS A 139 -9.65 -1.59 9.50
N LEU A 140 -10.78 -1.09 9.02
CA LEU A 140 -11.68 -0.19 9.72
C LEU A 140 -12.43 -0.93 10.84
N ASN A 141 -11.76 -1.83 11.54
CA ASN A 141 -12.34 -2.59 12.62
C ASN A 141 -12.41 -1.69 13.86
N SER A 142 -13.62 -1.20 14.13
CA SER A 142 -13.99 -0.69 15.45
C SER A 142 -14.03 -1.87 16.43
N ILE A 143 -12.87 -2.24 16.98
CA ILE A 143 -12.82 -3.17 18.13
C ILE A 143 -12.46 -2.44 19.41
N TYR A 144 -12.18 -1.13 19.35
CA TYR A 144 -11.87 -0.33 20.51
C TYR A 144 -13.06 0.56 20.88
N TRP A 145 -13.65 0.29 22.04
CA TRP A 145 -14.64 1.15 22.71
C TRP A 145 -14.00 2.37 23.40
N SER A 146 -12.68 2.52 23.29
CA SER A 146 -11.92 3.65 23.81
C SER A 146 -10.98 4.20 22.73
N PRO A 147 -10.87 5.52 22.55
CA PRO A 147 -9.91 6.10 21.62
C PRO A 147 -8.49 5.67 22.03
N LEU A 148 -7.73 5.12 21.08
CA LEU A 148 -6.31 4.89 21.29
C LEU A 148 -5.64 6.22 21.67
N PRO A 149 -4.61 6.22 22.54
CA PRO A 149 -3.95 7.44 23.00
C PRO A 149 -3.21 8.23 21.90
N PHE A 150 -3.24 7.77 20.65
CA PHE A 150 -2.75 8.48 19.47
C PHE A 150 -3.84 8.53 18.40
N PRO A 151 -4.09 9.69 17.76
CA PRO A 151 -4.82 9.71 16.51
C PRO A 151 -3.94 9.00 15.48
N LEU A 152 -4.21 7.72 15.22
CA LEU A 152 -3.65 7.04 14.06
C LEU A 152 -4.26 7.72 12.84
N LEU A 153 -3.60 8.75 12.31
CA LEU A 153 -3.90 9.35 11.02
C LEU A 153 -3.75 8.26 9.96
N ARG A 154 -4.86 7.56 9.69
CA ARG A 154 -4.98 6.57 8.63
C ARG A 154 -5.32 7.33 7.37
N ILE A 155 -4.50 7.22 6.33
CA ILE A 155 -4.79 7.91 5.07
C ILE A 155 -5.09 6.85 4.03
N PHE A 156 -6.37 6.68 3.74
CA PHE A 156 -6.83 5.86 2.64
C PHE A 156 -7.42 6.76 1.56
N ARG A 157 -6.68 6.97 0.47
CA ARG A 157 -7.09 7.83 -0.65
C ARG A 157 -7.09 7.07 -1.96
N ILE A 158 -8.20 7.17 -2.68
CA ILE A 158 -8.37 6.66 -4.04
C ILE A 158 -8.90 7.81 -4.89
N ASP A 159 -8.24 8.05 -6.02
CA ASP A 159 -8.52 9.17 -6.90
C ASP A 159 -8.27 8.79 -8.36
N SER A 160 -9.24 9.03 -9.23
CA SER A 160 -9.19 8.72 -10.67
C SER A 160 -8.69 7.30 -11.01
N CYS A 161 -9.31 6.28 -10.41
CA CYS A 161 -8.95 4.86 -10.60
C CYS A 161 -10.04 4.08 -11.37
N PRO A 162 -10.20 4.28 -12.70
CA PRO A 162 -11.41 3.90 -13.46
C PRO A 162 -11.70 2.40 -13.53
N ASN A 163 -10.68 1.55 -13.34
CA ASN A 163 -10.80 0.10 -13.44
C ASN A 163 -10.91 -0.61 -12.09
N LEU A 164 -10.95 0.15 -11.00
CA LEU A 164 -11.11 -0.44 -9.68
C LEU A 164 -12.52 -1.01 -9.52
N ARG A 165 -12.62 -2.27 -9.06
CA ARG A 165 -13.88 -3.00 -8.91
C ARG A 165 -14.03 -3.62 -7.52
N LYS A 166 -12.95 -3.88 -6.80
CA LYS A 166 -12.99 -4.55 -5.49
C LYS A 166 -12.20 -3.78 -4.45
N LEU A 167 -12.81 -3.59 -3.29
CA LEU A 167 -12.26 -2.88 -2.14
C LEU A 167 -12.15 -3.83 -0.93
N PRO A 168 -11.26 -3.54 0.04
CA PRO A 168 -11.07 -4.38 1.23
C PRO A 168 -12.08 -4.07 2.34
N PHE A 169 -13.32 -3.69 2.00
CA PHE A 169 -14.33 -3.25 2.96
C PHE A 169 -15.52 -4.19 3.01
N ASP A 170 -15.95 -4.49 4.23
CA ASP A 170 -17.16 -5.23 4.59
C ASP A 170 -18.12 -4.35 5.42
N SER A 171 -19.31 -4.84 5.75
CA SER A 171 -20.30 -4.08 6.54
C SER A 171 -19.82 -3.69 7.95
N LYS A 172 -18.76 -4.34 8.45
CA LYS A 172 -18.14 -4.08 9.76
C LYS A 172 -17.02 -3.05 9.69
N SER A 173 -16.61 -2.69 8.48
CA SER A 173 -15.54 -1.74 8.18
C SER A 173 -15.99 -0.30 8.47
N GLY A 174 -15.92 0.16 9.71
CA GLY A 174 -15.82 1.59 10.05
C GLY A 174 -16.91 2.22 10.93
N SER A 175 -17.34 1.56 12.00
CA SER A 175 -18.08 2.26 13.06
C SER A 175 -17.33 3.48 13.67
N SER A 176 -16.04 3.66 13.33
CA SER A 176 -15.09 4.68 13.82
C SER A 176 -14.98 6.05 13.13
N ILE A 177 -15.36 6.21 11.86
CA ILE A 177 -14.87 7.36 11.06
C ILE A 177 -15.70 8.61 11.35
N SER A 178 -15.33 9.31 12.42
CA SER A 178 -15.71 10.69 12.70
C SER A 178 -14.44 11.55 12.62
N GLY A 179 -14.33 12.38 11.59
CA GLY A 179 -13.23 13.32 11.40
C GLY A 179 -12.82 13.51 9.94
N GLU A 180 -12.31 14.70 9.63
CA GLU A 180 -11.88 15.17 8.30
C GLU A 180 -10.65 14.43 7.73
N ASP A 181 -10.04 13.52 8.51
CA ASP A 181 -8.66 13.08 8.31
C ASP A 181 -8.44 11.61 7.91
N GLN A 182 -9.49 10.80 7.67
CA GLN A 182 -9.30 9.33 7.73
C GLN A 182 -9.69 8.47 6.50
N LEU A 183 -10.52 8.97 5.59
CA LEU A 183 -10.77 8.30 4.30
C LEU A 183 -11.23 9.37 3.32
N VAL A 184 -10.35 9.80 2.42
CA VAL A 184 -10.65 10.86 1.47
C VAL A 184 -10.65 10.24 0.09
N MET A 185 -11.83 10.10 -0.49
CA MET A 185 -11.99 9.69 -1.88
C MET A 185 -12.46 10.89 -2.68
N HIS A 186 -11.71 11.19 -3.73
CA HIS A 186 -12.11 12.18 -4.71
C HIS A 186 -12.69 11.46 -5.92
N ASN A 187 -13.74 12.05 -6.47
CA ASN A 187 -14.46 11.49 -7.59
C ASN A 187 -14.49 12.51 -8.74
N GLU A 188 -13.33 12.77 -9.35
CA GLU A 188 -13.23 13.67 -10.51
C GLU A 188 -13.94 13.10 -11.75
N GLU A 189 -13.98 11.77 -11.90
CA GLU A 189 -14.76 11.05 -12.90
C GLU A 189 -15.64 10.03 -12.19
N GLN A 190 -16.94 10.32 -12.12
CA GLN A 190 -17.94 9.67 -11.25
C GLN A 190 -18.16 8.16 -11.46
N ASP A 191 -17.39 7.52 -12.36
CA ASP A 191 -17.73 6.25 -12.97
C ASP A 191 -17.13 5.02 -12.31
N TRP A 192 -16.06 5.15 -11.52
CA TRP A 192 -15.34 3.97 -11.03
C TRP A 192 -16.05 3.33 -9.84
N ILE A 193 -16.61 4.17 -8.95
CA ILE A 193 -17.24 3.72 -7.72
C ILE A 193 -18.57 3.01 -7.98
N ASP A 194 -19.31 3.43 -9.01
CA ASP A 194 -20.54 2.78 -9.46
C ASP A 194 -20.30 1.37 -10.00
N LYS A 195 -19.06 1.08 -10.42
CA LYS A 195 -18.64 -0.22 -10.94
C LYS A 195 -18.06 -1.12 -9.86
N VAL A 196 -17.96 -0.66 -8.61
CA VAL A 196 -17.45 -1.47 -7.50
C VAL A 196 -18.48 -2.55 -7.14
N GLU A 197 -18.01 -3.78 -7.05
CA GLU A 197 -18.75 -4.93 -6.54
C GLU A 197 -18.72 -4.88 -5.00
N TRP A 198 -19.80 -4.37 -4.40
CA TRP A 198 -19.96 -4.28 -2.95
C TRP A 198 -20.35 -5.62 -2.35
N GLU A 199 -19.89 -5.91 -1.14
CA GLU A 199 -20.29 -7.12 -0.40
C GLU A 199 -21.77 -7.12 -0.05
N ASP A 200 -22.28 -5.98 0.44
CA ASP A 200 -23.68 -5.76 0.78
C ASP A 200 -24.08 -4.29 0.59
N GLU A 201 -25.39 -4.02 0.51
CA GLU A 201 -25.91 -2.67 0.28
C GLU A 201 -25.58 -1.71 1.43
N ALA A 202 -25.44 -2.23 2.66
CA ALA A 202 -25.07 -1.42 3.82
C ALA A 202 -23.63 -0.88 3.71
N THR A 203 -22.71 -1.70 3.20
CA THR A 203 -21.32 -1.33 2.91
C THR A 203 -21.28 -0.25 1.84
N LYS A 204 -22.05 -0.43 0.76
CA LYS A 204 -22.16 0.55 -0.33
C LYS A 204 -22.65 1.90 0.17
N GLU A 205 -23.84 1.95 0.77
CA GLU A 205 -24.45 3.18 1.30
C GLU A 205 -23.50 3.95 2.23
N ARG A 206 -22.82 3.22 3.11
CA ARG A 206 -21.91 3.81 4.09
C ARG A 206 -20.63 4.35 3.46
N PHE A 207 -20.12 3.66 2.44
CA PHE A 207 -18.90 4.09 1.75
C PHE A 207 -19.16 5.29 0.83
N LEU A 208 -20.32 5.34 0.17
CA LEU A 208 -20.74 6.49 -0.64
C LEU A 208 -20.79 7.80 0.16
N ARG A 209 -21.15 7.75 1.46
CA ARG A 209 -21.14 8.93 2.36
C ARG A 209 -19.75 9.48 2.67
N SER A 210 -18.69 8.69 2.47
CA SER A 210 -17.31 9.12 2.72
C SER A 210 -16.65 9.77 1.50
N ILE A 211 -17.36 9.84 0.37
CA ILE A 211 -16.87 10.48 -0.85
C ILE A 211 -17.01 11.99 -0.71
N ILE A 212 -15.92 12.71 -0.96
CA ILE A 212 -15.93 14.16 -1.03
C ILE A 212 -16.10 14.54 -2.52
N PRO A 213 -17.18 15.24 -2.91
CA PRO A 213 -17.32 15.77 -4.26
C PRO A 213 -16.13 16.69 -4.60
N SER A 214 -15.52 16.51 -5.76
CA SER A 214 -14.57 17.48 -6.31
C SER A 214 -15.32 18.72 -6.79
N HIS A 215 -14.98 19.89 -6.24
CA HIS A 215 -15.45 21.20 -6.72
C HIS A 215 -14.72 21.64 -7.98
#